data_AF-X1V465-F1
#
_entry.id   AF-X1V465-F1
#
_cell.length_a   1.000
_cell.length_b   1.000
_cell.length_c   1.000
_cell.angle_alpha   90.00
_cell.angle_beta   90.00
_cell.angle_gamma   90.00
#
_symmetry.space_group_name_H-M   'P 1'
#
loop_
_entity.id
_entity.type
_entity.pdbx_description
1 polymer ?
#
loop_
_entity_poly.entity_id
_entity_poly.type
_entity_poly.pdbx_seq_one_letter_code
_entity_poly.pdbx_strand_id
1 'polypeptide(L)'
;EPTVGLHPADDFRLIETLKRLRDLGNTILVVEHDEAMMRAADHIIDMGPGAGEHGGKIVVTGTLSDILKCPKSITGQYLSGTKQIPLPLKRRLGSGEEIVIKGARQNNLKNIDVHIPLGKFVGITGVSGSGKSTLIDEIMYRRLAQIFYRSREKAGSCDDIVGVEHIDKVVNIDQSPIGRTPRSNPATYTGTFTPIREFFATVPEARMRGYRPGRFSFNVKGGRCEACGGEGFILD
;
A
#
# COMPACT_ATOMS: atom_id res chain seq x y z
N GLU A 1 -4.99 0.41 -13.10
CA GLU A 1 -3.54 0.67 -13.02
C GLU A 1 -2.75 -0.55 -13.51
N PRO A 2 -2.69 -0.79 -14.83
CA PRO A 2 -1.88 -1.86 -15.41
C PRO A 2 -0.35 -1.74 -15.16
N THR A 3 0.15 -0.58 -14.72
CA THR A 3 1.58 -0.37 -14.39
C THR A 3 1.96 -0.90 -13.00
N VAL A 4 1.00 -1.30 -12.16
CA VAL A 4 1.29 -1.82 -10.81
C VAL A 4 2.23 -3.02 -10.88
N GLY A 5 3.38 -2.92 -10.21
CA GLY A 5 4.40 -3.97 -10.18
C GLY A 5 5.28 -4.03 -11.45
N LEU A 6 5.06 -3.15 -12.41
CA LEU A 6 5.91 -2.99 -13.58
C LEU A 6 7.09 -2.04 -13.27
N HIS A 7 8.24 -2.28 -13.90
CA HIS A 7 9.38 -1.40 -13.78
C HIS A 7 9.33 -0.35 -14.90
N PRO A 8 9.78 0.91 -14.66
CA PRO A 8 9.69 1.97 -15.68
C PRO A 8 10.31 1.66 -17.04
N ALA A 9 11.30 0.76 -17.07
CA ALA A 9 11.93 0.29 -18.31
C ALA A 9 10.97 -0.52 -19.22
N ASP A 10 9.92 -1.11 -18.65
CA ASP A 10 8.95 -1.95 -19.37
C ASP A 10 7.67 -1.17 -19.76
N ASP A 11 7.47 0.05 -19.24
CA ASP A 11 6.27 0.87 -19.49
C ASP A 11 6.02 1.10 -20.98
N PHE A 12 7.10 1.34 -21.75
CA PHE A 12 6.99 1.53 -23.19
C PHE A 12 6.36 0.33 -23.90
N ARG A 13 6.69 -0.91 -23.48
CA ARG A 13 6.13 -2.12 -24.09
C ARG A 13 4.64 -2.26 -23.79
N LEU A 14 4.23 -1.91 -22.57
CA LEU A 14 2.83 -1.87 -22.19
C LEU A 14 2.07 -0.81 -23.00
N ILE A 15 2.59 0.41 -23.07
CA ILE A 15 2.01 1.52 -23.85
C ILE A 15 1.82 1.12 -25.31
N GLU A 16 2.84 0.54 -25.95
CA GLU A 16 2.74 0.09 -27.35
C GLU A 16 1.71 -1.03 -27.53
N THR A 17 1.59 -1.92 -26.56
CA THR A 17 0.56 -2.98 -26.60
C THR A 17 -0.85 -2.38 -26.51
N LEU A 18 -1.06 -1.40 -25.62
CA LEU A 18 -2.34 -0.71 -25.49
C LEU A 18 -2.69 0.10 -26.75
N LYS A 19 -1.71 0.78 -27.36
CA LYS A 19 -1.90 1.49 -28.63
C LYS A 19 -2.28 0.53 -29.75
N ARG A 20 -1.64 -0.63 -29.86
CA ARG A 20 -2.02 -1.66 -30.84
C ARG A 20 -3.45 -2.15 -30.62
N LEU A 21 -3.85 -2.39 -29.37
CA LEU A 21 -5.23 -2.77 -29.06
C LEU A 21 -6.23 -1.69 -29.48
N ARG A 22 -5.92 -0.41 -29.25
CA ARG A 22 -6.70 0.73 -29.75
C ARG A 22 -6.78 0.73 -31.28
N ASP A 23 -5.65 0.57 -31.96
CA ASP A 23 -5.55 0.63 -33.42
C ASP A 23 -6.25 -0.53 -34.14
N LEU A 24 -6.59 -1.62 -33.42
CA LEU A 24 -7.49 -2.68 -33.89
C LEU A 24 -8.98 -2.26 -33.88
N GLY A 25 -9.29 -1.00 -33.58
CA GLY A 25 -10.66 -0.44 -33.56
C GLY A 25 -11.31 -0.45 -32.18
N ASN A 26 -10.55 -0.68 -31.11
CA ASN A 26 -11.09 -0.66 -29.74
C ASN A 26 -10.93 0.73 -29.09
N THR A 27 -11.80 1.05 -28.14
CA THR A 27 -11.56 2.14 -27.19
C THR A 27 -10.96 1.57 -25.91
N ILE A 28 -9.83 2.13 -25.47
CA ILE A 28 -9.12 1.69 -24.28
C ILE A 28 -9.32 2.72 -23.18
N LEU A 29 -9.94 2.30 -22.07
CA LEU A 29 -10.09 3.10 -20.86
C LEU A 29 -9.09 2.59 -19.83
N VAL A 30 -8.22 3.48 -19.35
CA VAL A 30 -7.17 3.15 -18.38
C VAL A 30 -7.27 4.10 -17.20
N VAL A 31 -7.35 3.53 -15.99
CA VAL A 31 -7.17 4.26 -14.73
C VAL A 31 -5.71 4.12 -14.32
N GLU A 32 -4.98 5.23 -14.29
CA GLU A 32 -3.52 5.27 -14.08
C GLU A 32 -3.05 6.50 -13.30
N HIS A 33 -1.85 6.36 -12.75
CA HIS A 33 -1.10 7.42 -12.07
C HIS A 33 0.31 7.59 -12.64
N ASP A 34 0.74 6.70 -13.54
CA ASP A 34 2.05 6.78 -14.19
C ASP A 34 2.15 7.94 -15.20
N GLU A 35 3.27 8.67 -15.15
CA GLU A 35 3.53 9.82 -16.00
C GLU A 35 3.74 9.42 -17.47
N ALA A 36 4.44 8.33 -17.75
CA ALA A 36 4.71 7.90 -19.12
C ALA A 36 3.40 7.49 -19.82
N MET A 37 2.51 6.77 -19.12
CA MET A 37 1.18 6.43 -19.62
C MET A 37 0.34 7.68 -19.88
N MET A 38 0.27 8.61 -18.93
CA MET A 38 -0.48 9.87 -19.10
C MET A 38 0.03 10.66 -20.30
N ARG A 39 1.35 10.75 -20.48
CA ARG A 39 1.94 11.46 -21.62
C ARG A 39 1.68 10.77 -22.97
N ALA A 40 1.51 9.45 -22.97
CA ALA A 40 1.25 8.67 -24.18
C ALA A 40 -0.23 8.57 -24.57
N ALA A 41 -1.14 8.96 -23.66
CA ALA A 41 -2.58 8.89 -23.88
C ALA A 41 -3.06 9.93 -24.92
N ASP A 42 -4.02 9.54 -25.76
CA ASP A 42 -4.64 10.45 -26.73
C ASP A 42 -5.58 11.46 -26.04
N HIS A 43 -6.21 11.05 -24.93
CA HIS A 43 -7.17 11.84 -24.16
C HIS A 43 -7.05 11.52 -22.68
N ILE A 44 -7.12 12.54 -21.83
CA ILE A 44 -7.00 12.43 -20.38
C ILE A 44 -8.25 13.03 -19.74
N ILE A 45 -8.74 12.37 -18.69
CA ILE A 45 -9.84 12.84 -17.85
C ILE A 45 -9.28 13.00 -16.44
N ASP A 46 -9.11 14.24 -15.98
CA ASP A 46 -8.60 14.54 -14.64
C ASP A 46 -9.77 14.69 -13.65
N MET A 47 -9.80 13.81 -12.66
CA MET A 47 -10.82 13.79 -11.60
C MET A 47 -10.31 14.48 -10.33
N GLY A 48 -11.15 15.25 -9.65
CA GLY A 48 -10.74 15.94 -8.43
C GLY A 48 -11.69 17.06 -7.99
N PRO A 49 -11.23 18.04 -7.19
CA PRO A 49 -9.83 18.32 -6.82
C PRO A 49 -9.31 17.51 -5.61
N GLY A 50 -10.16 16.73 -4.93
CA GLY A 50 -9.78 15.90 -3.78
C GLY A 50 -10.34 14.47 -3.87
N ALA A 51 -10.25 13.73 -2.77
CA ALA A 51 -10.83 12.39 -2.62
C ALA A 51 -12.12 12.44 -1.78
N GLY A 52 -12.92 11.38 -1.84
CA GLY A 52 -14.18 11.27 -1.07
C GLY A 52 -15.17 12.39 -1.41
N GLU A 53 -15.76 13.00 -0.37
CA GLU A 53 -16.72 14.11 -0.51
C GLU A 53 -16.14 15.37 -1.18
N HIS A 54 -14.82 15.51 -1.22
CA HIS A 54 -14.12 16.61 -1.88
C HIS A 54 -13.73 16.31 -3.34
N GLY A 55 -14.04 15.10 -3.83
CA GLY A 55 -13.77 14.66 -5.20
C GLY A 55 -15.02 14.66 -6.08
N GLY A 56 -15.06 13.72 -7.04
CA GLY A 56 -16.25 13.44 -7.85
C GLY A 56 -16.58 14.48 -8.93
N LYS A 57 -15.67 15.39 -9.25
CA LYS A 57 -15.84 16.38 -10.33
C LYS A 57 -14.78 16.17 -11.41
N ILE A 58 -15.15 16.51 -12.65
CA ILE A 58 -14.19 16.63 -13.74
C ILE A 58 -13.51 17.98 -13.61
N VAL A 59 -12.19 17.97 -13.40
CA VAL A 59 -11.39 19.20 -13.30
C VAL A 59 -11.05 19.71 -14.70
N VAL A 60 -10.62 18.80 -15.58
CA VAL A 60 -10.31 19.07 -16.98
C VAL A 60 -10.39 17.76 -17.76
N THR A 61 -10.79 17.85 -19.03
CA THR A 61 -10.78 16.73 -19.97
C THR A 61 -10.27 17.22 -21.32
N GLY A 62 -9.39 16.46 -21.95
CA GLY A 62 -8.75 16.87 -23.20
C GLY A 62 -7.43 16.17 -23.45
N THR A 63 -6.62 16.78 -24.30
CA THR A 63 -5.25 16.33 -24.60
C THR A 63 -4.31 16.63 -23.43
N LEU A 64 -3.09 16.06 -23.45
CA LEU A 64 -2.03 16.42 -22.53
C LEU A 64 -1.79 17.94 -22.44
N SER A 65 -1.91 18.67 -23.57
CA SER A 65 -1.75 20.14 -23.59
C SER A 65 -2.81 20.84 -22.75
N ASP A 66 -4.04 20.36 -22.80
CA ASP A 66 -5.16 20.93 -22.04
C ASP A 66 -4.99 20.68 -20.54
N ILE A 67 -4.52 19.49 -20.16
CA ILE A 67 -4.20 19.16 -18.77
C ILE A 67 -3.10 20.08 -18.23
N LEU A 68 -2.00 20.25 -18.99
CA LEU A 68 -0.86 21.08 -18.59
C LEU A 68 -1.22 22.57 -18.46
N LYS A 69 -2.15 23.06 -19.28
CA LYS A 69 -2.60 24.46 -19.25
C LYS A 69 -3.61 24.74 -18.13
N CYS A 70 -4.24 23.72 -17.55
CA CYS A 70 -5.26 23.89 -16.52
C CYS A 70 -4.62 24.12 -15.14
N PRO A 71 -4.65 25.34 -14.57
CA PRO A 71 -4.01 25.61 -13.28
C PRO A 71 -4.72 24.93 -12.11
N LYS A 72 -5.97 24.47 -12.28
CA LYS A 72 -6.74 23.76 -11.26
C LYS A 72 -6.43 22.26 -11.23
N SER A 73 -5.82 21.71 -12.27
CA SER A 73 -5.43 20.30 -12.34
C SER A 73 -4.21 20.03 -11.48
N ILE A 74 -4.36 19.25 -10.41
CA ILE A 74 -3.21 18.81 -9.61
C ILE A 74 -2.28 17.96 -10.47
N THR A 75 -2.86 17.07 -11.29
CA THR A 75 -2.15 16.25 -12.27
C THR A 75 -1.33 17.13 -13.23
N GLY A 76 -1.93 18.16 -13.82
CA GLY A 76 -1.24 19.12 -14.69
C GLY A 76 -0.12 19.90 -13.98
N GLN A 77 -0.29 20.25 -12.70
CA GLN A 77 0.77 20.88 -11.91
C GLN A 77 1.98 19.98 -11.70
N TYR A 78 1.79 18.66 -11.50
CA TYR A 78 2.89 17.71 -11.40
C TYR A 78 3.54 17.44 -12.77
N LEU A 79 2.74 17.21 -13.81
CA LEU A 79 3.24 16.94 -15.17
C LEU A 79 3.99 18.13 -15.79
N SER A 80 3.66 19.37 -15.38
CA SER A 80 4.37 20.59 -15.80
C SER A 80 5.60 20.89 -14.95
N GLY A 81 5.79 20.19 -13.83
CA GLY A 81 6.84 20.48 -12.85
C GLY A 81 6.58 21.72 -12.00
N THR A 82 5.38 22.32 -12.07
CA THR A 82 4.95 23.39 -11.14
C THR A 82 4.94 22.87 -9.69
N LYS A 83 4.49 21.63 -9.51
CA LYS A 83 4.66 20.86 -8.28
C LYS A 83 5.64 19.73 -8.53
N GLN A 84 6.47 19.45 -7.53
CA GLN A 84 7.47 18.38 -7.58
C GLN A 84 7.61 17.74 -6.20
N ILE A 85 8.04 16.48 -6.17
CA ILE A 85 8.43 15.83 -4.93
C ILE A 85 9.84 16.30 -4.59
N PRO A 86 10.06 17.03 -3.48
CA PRO A 86 11.36 17.58 -3.17
C PRO A 86 12.37 16.47 -2.88
N LEU A 87 13.58 16.60 -3.43
CA LEU A 87 14.67 15.71 -3.11
C LEU A 87 15.32 16.13 -1.77
N PRO A 88 15.64 15.17 -0.87
CA PRO A 88 16.29 15.51 0.39
C PRO A 88 17.71 16.04 0.12
N LEU A 89 18.03 17.21 0.67
CA LEU A 89 19.35 17.84 0.55
C LEU A 89 20.47 17.01 1.18
N LYS A 90 20.14 16.20 2.19
CA LYS A 90 21.07 15.30 2.89
C LYS A 90 20.44 13.94 3.09
N ARG A 91 21.22 12.88 2.91
CA ARG A 91 20.81 11.49 3.21
C ARG A 91 21.30 11.11 4.61
N ARG A 92 20.52 10.26 5.30
CA ARG A 92 20.86 9.78 6.66
C ARG A 92 22.12 8.92 6.62
N LEU A 93 23.02 9.12 7.57
CA LEU A 93 24.23 8.30 7.73
C LEU A 93 23.95 6.88 8.22
N GLY A 94 22.81 6.66 8.89
CA GLY A 94 22.42 5.36 9.49
C GLY A 94 22.97 5.19 10.91
N SER A 95 22.74 4.02 11.51
CA SER A 95 23.28 3.68 12.84
C SER A 95 24.73 3.19 12.81
N GLY A 96 25.25 2.84 11.63
CA GLY A 96 26.53 2.12 11.48
C GLY A 96 26.37 0.60 11.47
N GLU A 97 25.23 0.10 11.94
CA GLU A 97 24.87 -1.31 11.96
C GLU A 97 24.17 -1.76 10.66
N GLU A 98 24.17 -3.06 10.41
CA GLU A 98 23.55 -3.66 9.22
C GLU A 98 22.95 -5.05 9.49
N ILE A 99 21.98 -5.44 8.67
CA ILE A 99 21.52 -6.82 8.52
C ILE A 99 22.16 -7.37 7.24
N VAL A 100 22.82 -8.52 7.34
CA VAL A 100 23.49 -9.16 6.20
C VAL A 100 22.82 -10.50 5.90
N ILE A 101 22.23 -10.62 4.72
CA ILE A 101 21.72 -11.88 4.19
C ILE A 101 22.86 -12.55 3.44
N LYS A 102 23.31 -13.73 3.90
CA LYS A 102 24.41 -14.47 3.29
C LYS A 102 23.91 -15.61 2.39
N GLY A 103 24.50 -15.75 1.21
CA GLY A 103 24.25 -16.86 0.29
C GLY A 103 22.80 -17.00 -0.16
N ALA A 104 22.09 -15.89 -0.36
CA ALA A 104 20.69 -15.90 -0.79
C ALA A 104 20.57 -16.56 -2.18
N ARG A 105 19.84 -17.68 -2.23
CA ARG A 105 19.76 -18.55 -3.41
C ARG A 105 18.36 -19.12 -3.68
N GLN A 106 17.34 -18.56 -3.06
CA GLN A 106 15.95 -18.92 -3.36
C GLN A 106 15.57 -18.50 -4.78
N ASN A 107 14.78 -19.31 -5.48
CA ASN A 107 14.29 -19.08 -6.85
C ASN A 107 15.43 -18.74 -7.82
N ASN A 108 15.43 -17.53 -8.40
CA ASN A 108 16.42 -17.10 -9.38
C ASN A 108 17.65 -16.39 -8.78
N LEU A 109 17.73 -16.24 -7.44
CA LEU A 109 18.86 -15.60 -6.77
C LEU A 109 20.14 -16.44 -6.94
N LYS A 110 21.26 -15.76 -7.21
CA LYS A 110 22.52 -16.39 -7.63
C LYS A 110 23.54 -16.51 -6.50
N ASN A 111 23.10 -17.02 -5.36
CA ASN A 111 23.93 -17.15 -4.15
C ASN A 111 24.60 -15.81 -3.76
N ILE A 112 23.76 -14.79 -3.56
CA ILE A 112 24.22 -13.41 -3.35
C ILE A 112 24.25 -13.06 -1.85
N ASP A 113 25.22 -12.23 -1.48
CA ASP A 113 25.26 -11.58 -0.17
C ASP A 113 24.67 -10.17 -0.30
N VAL A 114 23.79 -9.80 0.63
CA VAL A 114 23.12 -8.49 0.63
C VAL A 114 23.22 -7.84 1.99
N HIS A 115 23.82 -6.65 2.01
CA HIS A 115 23.98 -5.80 3.19
C HIS A 115 22.89 -4.73 3.23
N ILE A 116 22.11 -4.69 4.32
CA ILE A 116 21.00 -3.76 4.52
C ILE A 116 21.33 -2.86 5.72
N PRO A 117 21.69 -1.59 5.48
CA PRO A 117 22.09 -0.69 6.56
C PRO A 117 20.90 -0.28 7.43
N LEU A 118 21.08 -0.33 8.75
CA LEU A 118 20.08 0.06 9.72
C LEU A 118 20.05 1.58 9.94
N GLY A 119 18.90 2.08 10.39
CA GLY A 119 18.65 3.52 10.57
C GLY A 119 18.54 4.33 9.27
N LYS A 120 18.37 3.67 8.11
CA LYS A 120 18.22 4.31 6.79
C LYS A 120 16.87 4.01 6.15
N PHE A 121 16.47 4.87 5.20
CA PHE A 121 15.40 4.57 4.25
C PHE A 121 16.04 3.82 3.07
N VAL A 122 15.83 2.52 2.98
CA VAL A 122 16.46 1.64 1.98
C VAL A 122 15.45 1.31 0.88
N GLY A 123 15.77 1.71 -0.35
CA GLY A 123 14.97 1.36 -1.53
C GLY A 123 15.53 0.11 -2.21
N ILE A 124 14.73 -0.95 -2.33
CA ILE A 124 15.06 -2.14 -3.11
C ILE A 124 14.40 -2.00 -4.49
N THR A 125 15.21 -1.83 -5.53
CA THR A 125 14.75 -1.58 -6.90
C THR A 125 15.25 -2.63 -7.88
N GLY A 126 14.74 -2.60 -9.12
CA GLY A 126 15.05 -3.53 -10.20
C GLY A 126 13.82 -3.96 -10.98
N VAL A 127 14.03 -4.54 -12.17
CA VAL A 127 12.96 -4.99 -13.06
C VAL A 127 12.04 -6.05 -12.44
N SER A 128 10.82 -6.19 -12.96
CA SER A 128 9.93 -7.27 -12.51
C SER A 128 10.59 -8.64 -12.73
N GLY A 129 10.41 -9.55 -11.77
CA GLY A 129 11.08 -10.87 -11.79
C GLY A 129 12.56 -10.87 -11.41
N SER A 130 13.20 -9.73 -11.07
CA SER A 130 14.61 -9.70 -10.67
C SER A 130 14.94 -10.40 -9.34
N GLY A 131 13.93 -10.83 -8.57
CA GLY A 131 14.10 -11.50 -7.28
C GLY A 131 13.92 -10.62 -6.04
N LYS A 132 13.41 -9.39 -6.17
CA LYS A 132 13.18 -8.46 -5.03
C LYS A 132 12.29 -9.08 -3.94
N SER A 133 11.10 -9.56 -4.30
CA SER A 133 10.16 -10.20 -3.36
C SER A 133 10.72 -11.51 -2.80
N THR A 134 11.45 -12.27 -3.61
CA THR A 134 12.16 -13.46 -3.13
C THR A 134 13.15 -13.08 -2.02
N LEU A 135 13.92 -12.02 -2.21
CA LEU A 135 14.92 -11.58 -1.24
C LEU A 135 14.27 -11.03 0.04
N ILE A 136 13.30 -10.14 -0.10
CA ILE A 136 12.71 -9.41 1.04
C ILE A 136 11.63 -10.22 1.74
N ASP A 137 10.67 -10.77 1.01
CA ASP A 137 9.52 -11.45 1.61
C ASP A 137 9.84 -12.91 1.93
N GLU A 138 10.33 -13.68 0.95
CA GLU A 138 10.53 -15.12 1.12
C GLU A 138 11.74 -15.48 1.98
N ILE A 139 12.86 -14.74 1.84
CA ILE A 139 14.08 -14.96 2.63
C ILE A 139 14.05 -14.12 3.90
N MET A 140 14.21 -12.80 3.77
CA MET A 140 14.50 -11.92 4.91
C MET A 140 13.36 -11.90 5.92
N TYR A 141 12.15 -11.51 5.49
CA TYR A 141 11.01 -11.36 6.40
C TYR A 141 10.63 -12.69 7.05
N ARG A 142 10.47 -13.78 6.27
CA ARG A 142 10.13 -15.09 6.84
C ARG A 142 11.18 -15.60 7.82
N ARG A 143 12.47 -15.43 7.54
CA ARG A 143 13.54 -15.84 8.48
C ARG A 143 13.49 -15.02 9.76
N LEU A 144 13.37 -13.70 9.66
CA LEU A 144 13.25 -12.83 10.84
C LEU A 144 11.94 -13.12 11.62
N ALA A 145 10.84 -13.45 10.95
CA ALA A 145 9.58 -13.83 11.59
C ALA A 145 9.66 -15.19 12.29
N GLN A 146 10.47 -16.13 11.79
CA GLN A 146 10.79 -17.37 12.51
C GLN A 146 11.55 -17.06 13.81
N ILE A 147 12.51 -16.13 13.78
CA ILE A 147 13.32 -15.74 14.93
C ILE A 147 12.48 -14.99 15.98
N PHE A 148 11.83 -13.89 15.59
CA PHE A 148 11.13 -13.01 16.53
C PHE A 148 9.75 -13.51 16.94
N TYR A 149 9.05 -14.24 16.08
CA TYR A 149 7.65 -14.61 16.29
C TYR A 149 7.38 -16.11 16.25
N ARG A 150 8.42 -16.94 16.11
CA ARG A 150 8.31 -18.41 15.99
C ARG A 150 7.36 -18.83 14.87
N SER A 151 7.35 -18.06 13.77
CA SER A 151 6.57 -18.39 12.57
C SER A 151 6.91 -19.80 12.08
N ARG A 152 5.90 -20.53 11.58
CA ARG A 152 6.08 -21.86 10.98
C ARG A 152 6.25 -21.81 9.46
N GLU A 153 6.12 -20.63 8.86
CA GLU A 153 6.35 -20.48 7.43
C GLU A 153 7.79 -20.82 7.08
N LYS A 154 7.99 -21.60 6.02
CA LYS A 154 9.32 -21.96 5.55
C LYS A 154 9.98 -20.74 4.90
N ALA A 155 11.08 -20.28 5.49
CA ALA A 155 11.95 -19.28 4.89
C ALA A 155 12.66 -19.81 3.65
N GLY A 156 12.91 -18.92 2.69
CA GLY A 156 13.68 -19.18 1.48
C GLY A 156 15.13 -19.55 1.79
N SER A 157 15.78 -20.15 0.78
CA SER A 157 17.15 -20.65 0.89
C SER A 157 18.19 -19.52 0.99
N CYS A 158 18.91 -19.48 2.09
CA CYS A 158 20.08 -18.65 2.35
C CYS A 158 21.01 -19.41 3.32
N ASP A 159 22.27 -18.99 3.43
CA ASP A 159 23.21 -19.56 4.39
C ASP A 159 22.93 -19.05 5.80
N ASP A 160 22.80 -17.73 5.96
CA ASP A 160 22.52 -17.11 7.26
C ASP A 160 21.96 -15.69 7.12
N ILE A 161 21.42 -15.14 8.22
CA ILE A 161 21.14 -13.71 8.36
C ILE A 161 21.86 -13.21 9.62
N VAL A 162 22.84 -12.33 9.44
CA VAL A 162 23.70 -11.76 10.49
C VAL A 162 23.23 -10.35 10.85
N GLY A 163 23.49 -9.90 12.09
CA GLY A 163 23.13 -8.57 12.59
C GLY A 163 21.72 -8.49 13.19
N VAL A 164 21.08 -9.66 13.39
CA VAL A 164 19.73 -9.75 13.96
C VAL A 164 19.68 -9.22 15.39
N GLU A 165 20.79 -9.29 16.12
CA GLU A 165 20.99 -8.71 17.44
C GLU A 165 20.81 -7.18 17.50
N HIS A 166 20.86 -6.49 16.36
CA HIS A 166 20.68 -5.03 16.29
C HIS A 166 19.20 -4.61 16.17
N ILE A 167 18.27 -5.56 16.09
CA ILE A 167 16.83 -5.28 15.95
C ILE A 167 15.99 -6.16 16.91
N ASP A 168 14.89 -5.59 17.42
CA ASP A 168 14.01 -6.32 18.35
C ASP A 168 12.82 -7.01 17.66
N LYS A 169 12.46 -6.53 16.46
CA LYS A 169 11.27 -6.96 15.75
C LYS A 169 11.32 -6.62 14.26
N VAL A 170 10.55 -7.36 13.46
CA VAL A 170 10.32 -7.08 12.04
C VAL A 170 8.83 -6.92 11.77
N VAL A 171 8.42 -5.92 10.99
CA VAL A 171 7.01 -5.73 10.64
C VAL A 171 6.91 -5.63 9.13
N ASN A 172 6.14 -6.53 8.51
CA ASN A 172 5.76 -6.41 7.11
C ASN A 172 4.42 -5.67 7.03
N ILE A 173 4.38 -4.60 6.26
CA ILE A 173 3.17 -3.84 5.95
C ILE A 173 2.88 -4.10 4.47
N ASP A 174 1.85 -4.89 4.20
CA ASP A 174 1.49 -5.33 2.86
C ASP A 174 0.16 -4.73 2.39
N GLN A 175 -0.28 -5.13 1.19
CA GLN A 175 -1.57 -4.75 0.61
C GLN A 175 -2.68 -5.78 0.89
N SER A 176 -2.47 -6.68 1.85
CA SER A 176 -3.52 -7.62 2.22
C SER A 176 -4.69 -6.88 2.86
N PRO A 177 -5.95 -7.32 2.65
CA PRO A 177 -7.09 -6.69 3.27
C PRO A 177 -6.95 -6.67 4.81
N ILE A 178 -7.20 -5.51 5.42
CA ILE A 178 -7.15 -5.27 6.87
C ILE A 178 -7.97 -6.30 7.65
N GLY A 179 -9.04 -6.80 7.05
CA GLY A 179 -9.69 -8.04 7.44
C GLY A 179 -10.60 -8.55 6.35
N ARG A 180 -11.08 -9.78 6.52
CA ARG A 180 -11.94 -10.46 5.54
C ARG A 180 -13.44 -10.30 5.82
N THR A 181 -13.79 -9.50 6.82
CA THR A 181 -15.18 -9.32 7.25
C THR A 181 -15.53 -7.83 7.32
N PRO A 182 -16.82 -7.46 7.18
CA PRO A 182 -17.28 -6.07 7.33
C PRO A 182 -17.02 -5.47 8.70
N ARG A 183 -16.77 -6.32 9.70
CA ARG A 183 -16.45 -5.92 11.08
C ARG A 183 -15.05 -5.35 11.20
N SER A 184 -14.19 -5.57 10.21
CA SER A 184 -12.86 -4.97 10.12
C SER A 184 -12.94 -3.64 9.39
N ASN A 185 -12.73 -2.56 10.14
CA ASN A 185 -12.68 -1.20 9.62
C ASN A 185 -11.49 -0.44 10.23
N PRO A 186 -11.18 0.80 9.76
CA PRO A 186 -10.05 1.56 10.27
C PRO A 186 -10.07 1.76 11.79
N ALA A 187 -11.24 1.99 12.39
CA ALA A 187 -11.36 2.21 13.83
C ALA A 187 -11.10 0.93 14.64
N THR A 188 -11.49 -0.24 14.15
CA THR A 188 -11.17 -1.51 14.82
C THR A 188 -9.70 -1.89 14.66
N TYR A 189 -9.10 -1.63 13.49
CA TYR A 189 -7.72 -2.02 13.21
C TYR A 189 -6.70 -1.17 13.96
N THR A 190 -6.95 0.15 14.04
CA THR A 190 -6.11 1.08 14.81
C THR A 190 -6.35 1.01 16.32
N GLY A 191 -7.36 0.27 16.77
CA GLY A 191 -7.76 0.18 18.17
C GLY A 191 -8.59 1.38 18.68
N THR A 192 -8.82 2.41 17.86
CA THR A 192 -9.59 3.60 18.23
C THR A 192 -11.05 3.31 18.58
N PHE A 193 -11.61 2.18 18.13
CA PHE A 193 -12.98 1.81 18.50
C PHE A 193 -13.15 1.50 20.00
N THR A 194 -12.10 1.08 20.70
CA THR A 194 -12.17 0.82 22.15
C THR A 194 -12.43 2.09 22.98
N PRO A 195 -11.61 3.16 22.88
CA PRO A 195 -11.86 4.39 23.63
C PRO A 195 -13.20 5.04 23.25
N ILE A 196 -13.66 4.90 22.00
CA ILE A 196 -15.01 5.33 21.60
C ILE A 196 -16.07 4.60 22.43
N ARG A 197 -16.03 3.26 22.51
CA ARG A 197 -17.00 2.48 23.30
C ARG A 197 -16.93 2.78 24.79
N GLU A 198 -15.74 3.01 25.31
CA GLU A 198 -15.55 3.41 26.71
C GLU A 198 -16.18 4.77 26.98
N PHE A 199 -15.95 5.75 26.11
CA PHE A 199 -16.60 7.06 26.19
C PHE A 199 -18.13 6.95 26.17
N PHE A 200 -18.71 6.19 25.23
CA PHE A 200 -20.17 6.00 25.17
C PHE A 200 -20.74 5.33 26.42
N ALA A 201 -19.97 4.51 27.13
CA ALA A 201 -20.41 3.93 28.41
C ALA A 201 -20.44 4.98 29.55
N THR A 202 -19.82 6.14 29.37
CA THR A 202 -19.79 7.20 30.40
C THR A 202 -20.96 8.18 30.32
N VAL A 203 -21.70 8.24 29.21
CA VAL A 203 -22.79 9.23 29.05
C VAL A 203 -23.96 8.94 30.02
N PRO A 204 -24.70 9.97 30.47
CA PRO A 204 -25.74 9.81 31.49
C PRO A 204 -26.76 8.71 31.18
N GLU A 205 -27.24 8.63 29.93
CA GLU A 205 -28.22 7.65 29.48
C GLU A 205 -27.67 6.23 29.56
N ALA A 206 -26.40 6.03 29.22
CA ALA A 206 -25.74 4.74 29.32
C ALA A 206 -25.60 4.30 30.79
N ARG A 207 -25.21 5.24 31.67
CA ARG A 207 -25.09 4.98 33.11
C ARG A 207 -26.44 4.64 33.74
N MET A 208 -27.49 5.42 33.46
CA MET A 208 -28.85 5.17 33.95
C MET A 208 -29.38 3.79 33.51
N ARG A 209 -29.02 3.33 32.32
CA ARG A 209 -29.43 2.03 31.77
C ARG A 209 -28.46 0.88 32.06
N GLY A 210 -27.37 1.13 32.80
CA GLY A 210 -26.35 0.13 33.12
C GLY A 210 -25.56 -0.38 31.90
N TYR A 211 -25.48 0.39 30.82
CA TYR A 211 -24.76 0.00 29.60
C TYR A 211 -23.25 0.09 29.79
N ARG A 212 -22.58 -1.05 29.61
CA ARG A 212 -21.12 -1.18 29.61
C ARG A 212 -20.55 -1.01 28.18
N PRO A 213 -19.22 -0.85 28.00
CA PRO A 213 -18.61 -0.71 26.66
C PRO A 213 -18.94 -1.85 25.69
N GLY A 214 -19.28 -3.04 26.20
CA GLY A 214 -19.77 -4.16 25.39
C GLY A 214 -21.10 -3.89 24.68
N ARG A 215 -21.98 -3.07 25.25
CA ARG A 215 -23.25 -2.69 24.61
C ARG A 215 -23.03 -1.92 23.31
N PHE A 216 -21.95 -1.16 23.20
CA PHE A 216 -21.61 -0.36 22.03
C PHE A 216 -20.71 -1.10 21.03
N SER A 217 -20.51 -2.41 21.21
CA SER A 217 -19.74 -3.23 20.30
C SER A 217 -20.67 -3.96 19.33
N PHE A 218 -20.41 -3.81 18.03
CA PHE A 218 -21.11 -4.56 16.99
C PHE A 218 -20.66 -6.04 16.92
N ASN A 219 -19.59 -6.42 17.61
CA ASN A 219 -19.05 -7.79 17.60
C ASN A 219 -19.69 -8.73 18.63
N VAL A 220 -20.46 -8.22 19.59
CA VAL A 220 -21.03 -9.01 20.69
C VAL A 220 -22.53 -8.83 20.78
N LYS A 221 -23.23 -9.89 21.21
CA LYS A 221 -24.67 -9.85 21.50
C LYS A 221 -24.96 -8.83 22.61
N GLY A 222 -26.11 -8.18 22.50
CA GLY A 222 -26.56 -7.19 23.47
C GLY A 222 -27.01 -5.91 22.78
N GLY A 223 -26.09 -5.14 22.20
CA GLY A 223 -26.42 -3.86 21.55
C GLY A 223 -26.20 -3.80 20.04
N ARG A 224 -25.69 -4.86 19.42
CA ARG A 224 -25.65 -4.99 17.96
C ARG A 224 -27.05 -5.26 17.39
N CYS A 225 -27.21 -5.01 16.09
CA CYS A 225 -28.39 -5.50 15.35
C CYS A 225 -28.32 -7.02 15.22
N GLU A 226 -29.30 -7.76 15.74
CA GLU A 226 -29.31 -9.22 15.64
C GLU A 226 -29.74 -9.72 14.25
N ALA A 227 -30.47 -8.92 13.46
CA ALA A 227 -30.87 -9.31 12.11
C ALA A 227 -29.67 -9.49 11.16
N CYS A 228 -28.71 -8.58 11.19
CA CYS A 228 -27.45 -8.70 10.44
C CYS A 228 -26.28 -9.21 11.30
N GLY A 229 -26.53 -9.62 12.54
CA GLY A 229 -25.49 -10.06 13.48
C GLY A 229 -24.39 -9.01 13.75
N GLY A 230 -24.66 -7.72 13.51
CA GLY A 230 -23.72 -6.62 13.67
C GLY A 230 -22.86 -6.29 12.44
N GLU A 231 -23.15 -6.87 11.27
CA GLU A 231 -22.38 -6.64 10.03
C GLU A 231 -22.82 -5.39 9.26
N GLY A 232 -24.01 -4.88 9.55
CA GLY A 232 -24.54 -3.66 8.94
C GLY A 232 -25.20 -3.87 7.58
N PHE A 233 -25.10 -5.07 7.00
CA PHE A 233 -25.86 -5.50 5.82
C PHE A 233 -26.24 -6.97 5.93
N ILE A 234 -27.20 -7.38 5.12
CA ILE A 234 -27.58 -8.78 4.91
C ILE A 234 -27.20 -9.06 3.46
N LEU A 235 -26.33 -10.04 3.22
CA LEU A 235 -26.10 -10.52 1.86
C LEU A 235 -27.31 -11.34 1.47
N ASP A 236 -28.03 -10.88 0.46
CA ASP A 236 -29.02 -11.70 -0.25
C ASP A 236 -28.33 -12.84 -1.03
#